data_AF-A0A317Z672-F1
#
_entry.id   AF-A0A317Z672-F1
#
_cell.length_a   1.000
_cell.length_b   1.000
_cell.length_c   1.000
_cell.angle_alpha   90.00
_cell.angle_beta   90.00
_cell.angle_gamma   90.00
#
_symmetry.space_group_name_H-M   'P 1'
#
loop_
_entity.id
_entity.type
_entity.pdbx_description
1 polymer ?
#
loop_
_entity_poly.entity_id
_entity_poly.type
_entity_poly.pdbx_seq_one_letter_code
_entity_poly.pdbx_strand_id
1 'polypeptide(L)'
;YKVKEDITTYRTVSPRIYKLMEKNAKNLNGVDLFELGILHTSLIKGYESREEGYKLRVKVKKGTPAFYVGNLTGEESHYYEVIVVNNLKLKIISIEDVLA
;
A
#
# COMPACT_ATOMS: atom_id res chain seq x y z
N TYR A 1 -13.03 6.39 -8.53
CA TYR A 1 -11.91 7.13 -9.15
C TYR A 1 -10.81 6.14 -9.52
N LYS A 2 -10.01 6.44 -10.55
CA LYS A 2 -8.91 5.57 -11.03
C LYS A 2 -7.67 6.42 -11.25
N VAL A 3 -6.49 5.84 -11.02
CA VAL A 3 -5.22 6.53 -11.26
C VAL A 3 -5.06 6.82 -12.76
N LYS A 4 -4.63 8.03 -13.12
CA LYS A 4 -4.51 8.48 -14.51
C LYS A 4 -3.16 8.13 -15.16
N GLU A 5 -2.17 7.83 -14.35
CA GLU A 5 -0.81 7.41 -14.73
C GLU A 5 -0.28 6.37 -13.72
N ASP A 6 0.86 5.76 -14.02
CA ASP A 6 1.52 4.89 -13.03
C ASP A 6 2.05 5.76 -11.88
N ILE A 7 1.72 5.42 -10.64
CA ILE A 7 2.20 6.12 -9.45
C ILE A 7 2.92 5.14 -8.52
N THR A 8 3.71 5.68 -7.60
CA THR A 8 4.27 4.95 -6.47
C THR A 8 3.65 5.46 -5.19
N THR A 9 3.21 4.55 -4.32
CA THR A 9 2.70 4.89 -2.99
C THR A 9 3.42 4.09 -1.90
N TYR A 10 3.32 4.57 -0.67
CA TYR A 10 4.09 4.06 0.47
C TYR A 10 3.16 3.67 1.62
N ARG A 11 3.45 2.56 2.30
CA ARG A 11 2.68 2.10 3.46
C ARG A 11 3.56 1.38 4.46
N THR A 12 3.31 1.65 5.74
CA THR A 12 3.80 0.79 6.82
C THR A 12 2.77 -0.26 7.16
N VAL A 13 3.19 -1.52 7.20
CA VAL A 13 2.35 -2.67 7.55
C VAL A 13 2.94 -3.35 8.77
N SER A 14 2.16 -3.48 9.84
CA SER A 14 2.61 -4.20 11.03
C SER A 14 2.86 -5.68 10.70
N PRO A 15 3.76 -6.37 11.45
CA PRO A 15 4.05 -7.78 11.18
C PRO A 15 2.83 -8.70 11.20
N ARG A 16 1.84 -8.38 12.04
CA ARG A 16 0.57 -9.10 12.11
C ARG A 16 -0.22 -8.98 10.80
N ILE A 17 -0.37 -7.77 10.26
CA ILE A 17 -1.13 -7.54 9.03
C ILE A 17 -0.37 -8.12 7.82
N TYR A 18 0.95 -7.99 7.79
CA TYR A 18 1.78 -8.57 6.73
C TYR A 18 1.55 -10.08 6.61
N LYS A 19 1.65 -10.81 7.72
CA LYS A 19 1.38 -12.26 7.78
C LYS A 19 -0.05 -12.62 7.36
N LEU A 20 -1.02 -11.75 7.65
CA LEU A 20 -2.40 -11.97 7.20
C LEU A 20 -2.51 -11.83 5.68
N MET A 21 -1.85 -10.85 5.08
CA MET A 21 -1.81 -10.67 3.63
C MET A 21 -1.13 -11.84 2.92
N GLU A 22 -0.04 -12.39 3.48
CA GLU A 22 0.60 -13.62 2.99
C GLU A 22 -0.36 -14.82 3.07
N LYS A 23 -1.04 -14.99 4.21
CA LYS A 23 -2.03 -16.06 4.40
C LYS A 23 -3.17 -15.97 3.38
N ASN A 24 -3.65 -14.76 3.10
CA ASN A 24 -4.70 -14.52 2.11
C ASN A 24 -4.22 -14.88 0.68
N ALA A 25 -2.93 -14.70 0.39
CA ALA A 25 -2.35 -14.99 -0.91
C ALA A 25 -2.07 -16.48 -1.16
N LYS A 26 -2.06 -17.32 -0.12
CA LYS A 26 -1.60 -18.74 -0.15
C LYS A 26 -2.09 -19.59 -1.33
N ASN A 27 -3.31 -19.35 -1.82
CA ASN A 27 -3.94 -20.13 -2.90
C ASN A 27 -4.05 -19.35 -4.23
N LEU A 28 -3.38 -18.20 -4.36
CA LEU A 28 -3.39 -17.36 -5.54
C LEU A 28 -2.05 -17.46 -6.27
N ASN A 29 -2.09 -17.91 -7.53
CA ASN A 29 -0.87 -18.03 -8.32
C ASN A 29 -0.29 -16.63 -8.65
N GLY A 30 1.02 -16.45 -8.41
CA GLY A 30 1.75 -15.22 -8.73
C GLY A 30 1.40 -14.01 -7.85
N VAL A 31 0.80 -14.25 -6.68
CA VAL A 31 0.47 -13.23 -5.69
C VAL A 31 1.18 -13.57 -4.39
N ASP A 32 1.93 -12.61 -3.84
CA ASP A 32 2.68 -12.80 -2.60
C ASP A 32 1.94 -12.22 -1.40
N LEU A 33 1.23 -11.09 -1.60
CA LEU A 33 0.41 -10.45 -0.56
C LEU A 33 -0.98 -10.13 -1.12
N PHE A 34 -2.02 -10.44 -0.36
CA PHE A 34 -3.40 -10.15 -0.76
C PHE A 34 -4.16 -9.37 0.32
N GLU A 35 -4.51 -8.12 0.00
CA GLU A 35 -5.36 -7.24 0.82
C GLU A 35 -6.81 -7.31 0.36
N LEU A 36 -7.69 -7.75 1.25
CA LEU A 36 -9.13 -7.93 1.00
C LEU A 36 -9.92 -6.64 1.17
N GLY A 37 -9.44 -5.74 2.01
CA GLY A 37 -10.07 -4.46 2.30
C GLY A 37 -9.53 -3.34 1.43
N ILE A 38 -9.09 -2.29 2.11
CA ILE A 38 -8.55 -1.07 1.52
C ILE A 38 -7.11 -0.87 1.98
N LEU A 39 -6.26 -0.39 1.07
CA LEU A 39 -4.87 -0.10 1.36
C LEU A 39 -4.69 1.40 1.49
N HIS A 40 -4.61 1.86 2.73
CA HIS A 40 -4.24 3.24 3.05
C HIS A 40 -2.75 3.43 2.79
N THR A 41 -2.41 4.36 1.93
CA THR A 41 -1.03 4.63 1.52
C THR A 41 -0.76 6.13 1.51
N SER A 42 0.50 6.52 1.59
CA SER A 42 0.94 7.88 1.32
C SER A 42 1.44 7.99 -0.12
N LEU A 43 1.18 9.13 -0.77
CA LEU A 43 1.81 9.47 -2.04
C LEU A 43 3.31 9.82 -1.86
N ILE A 44 3.72 10.25 -0.66
CA ILE A 44 5.07 10.75 -0.37
C ILE A 44 5.78 9.82 0.61
N LYS A 45 7.00 9.39 0.27
CA LYS A 45 7.81 8.54 1.15
C LYS A 45 8.09 9.25 2.49
N GLY A 46 7.92 8.53 3.60
CA GLY A 46 8.15 9.04 4.97
C GLY A 46 6.95 9.74 5.59
N TYR A 47 5.85 9.86 4.83
CA TYR A 47 4.56 10.35 5.31
C TYR A 47 3.54 9.23 5.50
N GLU A 48 3.88 7.98 5.22
CA GLU A 48 3.16 6.83 5.78
C GLU A 48 3.37 6.72 7.30
N SER A 49 2.60 5.87 7.98
CA SER A 49 2.73 5.64 9.44
C SER A 49 4.19 5.41 9.84
N ARG A 50 4.64 6.12 10.89
CA ARG A 50 6.01 6.02 11.42
C ARG A 50 6.21 4.85 12.38
N GLU A 51 5.18 4.07 12.64
CA GLU A 51 5.26 2.88 13.47
C GLU A 51 6.26 1.85 12.90
N GLU A 52 6.71 0.95 13.78
CA GLU A 52 7.53 -0.18 13.39
C GLU A 52 6.73 -1.17 12.52
N GLY A 53 7.36 -1.66 11.45
CA GLY A 53 6.74 -2.62 10.56
C GLY A 53 7.42 -2.67 9.19
N TYR A 54 6.85 -3.49 8.31
CA TYR A 54 7.28 -3.62 6.93
C TYR A 54 6.94 -2.35 6.16
N LYS A 55 7.92 -1.75 5.50
CA LYS A 55 7.73 -0.56 4.65
C LYS A 55 7.53 -1.01 3.20
N LEU A 56 6.29 -0.89 2.73
CA LEU A 56 5.90 -1.24 1.37
C LEU A 56 6.04 -0.02 0.46
N ARG A 57 6.76 -0.20 -0.65
CA ARG A 57 6.77 0.73 -1.80
C ARG A 57 5.97 0.07 -2.93
N VAL A 58 4.77 0.56 -3.17
CA VAL A 58 3.80 -0.07 -4.07
C VAL A 58 3.72 0.68 -5.39
N LYS A 59 4.00 0.00 -6.50
CA LYS A 59 3.73 0.54 -7.84
C LYS A 59 2.26 0.32 -8.19
N VAL A 60 1.50 1.40 -8.27
CA VAL A 60 0.09 1.39 -8.65
C VAL A 60 -0.03 1.76 -10.13
N LYS A 61 -0.54 0.83 -10.94
CA LYS A 61 -0.67 1.04 -12.39
C LYS A 61 -1.80 2.01 -12.73
N LYS A 62 -1.63 2.71 -13.85
CA LYS A 62 -2.70 3.48 -14.50
C LYS A 62 -3.96 2.62 -14.62
N GLY A 63 -5.11 3.21 -14.27
CA GLY A 63 -6.41 2.56 -14.31
C GLY A 63 -6.79 1.78 -13.04
N THR A 64 -5.88 1.57 -12.09
CA THR A 64 -6.21 0.97 -10.80
C THR A 64 -7.17 1.90 -10.02
N PRO A 65 -8.23 1.37 -9.40
CA PRO A 65 -9.10 2.14 -8.51
C PRO A 65 -8.34 2.68 -7.28
N ALA A 66 -8.27 4.01 -7.18
CA ALA A 66 -7.67 4.70 -6.05
C ALA A 66 -8.23 6.13 -5.93
N PHE A 67 -8.12 6.70 -4.74
CA PHE A 67 -8.64 8.02 -4.38
C PHE A 67 -7.59 8.76 -3.57
N TYR A 68 -7.26 9.99 -3.99
CA TYR A 68 -6.51 10.90 -3.14
C TYR A 68 -7.49 11.53 -2.14
N VAL A 69 -7.22 11.36 -0.85
CA VAL A 69 -8.06 11.88 0.24
C VAL A 69 -7.34 12.93 1.08
N GLY A 70 -6.04 13.14 0.85
CA GLY A 70 -5.25 14.18 1.52
C GLY A 70 -5.63 15.63 1.16
N ASN A 71 -6.76 15.87 0.51
CA ASN A 71 -7.36 17.19 0.30
C ASN A 71 -8.82 17.27 0.76
N LEU A 72 -9.36 16.22 1.38
CA LEU A 72 -10.75 16.19 1.83
C LEU A 72 -10.89 16.79 3.22
N THR A 73 -9.95 16.47 4.11
CA THR A 73 -9.97 16.81 5.54
C THR A 73 -8.56 17.14 6.03
N GLY A 74 -8.47 17.86 7.15
CA GLY A 74 -7.20 18.39 7.65
C GLY A 74 -6.20 17.33 8.14
N GLU A 75 -6.68 16.19 8.63
CA GLU A 75 -5.83 15.13 9.20
C GLU A 75 -5.06 14.35 8.12
N GLU A 76 -5.74 14.00 7.02
CA GLU A 76 -5.27 13.20 5.90
C GLU A 76 -4.29 13.99 5.00
N SER A 77 -4.34 15.32 5.09
CA SER A 77 -3.44 16.24 4.40
C SER A 77 -1.99 16.05 4.83
N HIS A 78 -1.76 15.73 6.11
CA HIS A 78 -0.42 15.41 6.60
C HIS A 78 0.14 14.16 5.93
N TYR A 79 -0.70 13.14 5.72
CA TYR A 79 -0.28 11.85 5.20
C TYR A 79 -0.21 11.79 3.68
N TYR A 80 -0.62 12.84 2.95
CA TYR A 80 -0.79 12.82 1.49
C TYR A 80 -1.53 11.56 1.03
N GLU A 81 -2.64 11.26 1.72
CA GLU A 81 -3.21 9.92 1.69
C GLU A 81 -3.83 9.57 0.34
N VAL A 82 -3.48 8.39 -0.15
CA VAL A 82 -4.08 7.69 -1.28
C VAL A 82 -4.64 6.37 -0.79
N ILE A 83 -5.96 6.20 -0.91
CA ILE A 83 -6.63 4.93 -0.64
C ILE A 83 -6.70 4.13 -1.93
N VAL A 84 -6.02 2.99 -1.97
CA VAL A 84 -6.11 2.01 -3.06
C VAL A 84 -7.15 0.96 -2.67
N VAL A 85 -8.06 0.61 -3.57
CA VAL A 85 -9.22 -0.25 -3.25
C VAL A 85 -9.36 -1.43 -4.21
N ASN A 86 -10.22 -2.38 -3.81
CA ASN A 86 -10.68 -3.56 -4.55
C ASN A 86 -9.62 -4.69 -4.67
N ASN A 87 -9.64 -5.64 -3.73
CA ASN A 87 -8.98 -6.95 -3.83
C ASN A 87 -7.52 -6.85 -4.34
N LEU A 88 -6.66 -6.22 -3.56
CA LEU A 88 -5.32 -5.85 -4.01
C LEU A 88 -4.38 -7.03 -3.92
N LYS A 89 -4.06 -7.58 -5.09
CA LYS A 89 -3.08 -8.64 -5.28
C LYS A 89 -1.72 -8.01 -5.57
N LEU A 90 -0.79 -8.13 -4.63
CA LEU A 90 0.54 -7.59 -4.74
C LEU A 90 1.53 -8.72 -5.02
N LYS A 91 2.46 -8.42 -5.92
CA LYS A 91 3.63 -9.24 -6.19
C LYS A 91 4.86 -8.51 -5.68
N ILE A 92 5.68 -9.19 -4.90
CA ILE A 92 6.95 -8.68 -4.41
C ILE A 92 7.98 -8.81 -5.54
N ILE A 93 8.60 -7.69 -5.90
CA ILE A 93 9.64 -7.64 -6.94
C ILE A 93 11.03 -7.66 -6.30
N SER A 94 11.18 -7.02 -5.14
CA SER A 94 12.41 -7.01 -4.36
C SER A 94 12.09 -6.79 -2.88
N ILE A 95 12.98 -7.28 -2.02
CA ILE A 95 13.00 -7.01 -0.58
C ILE A 95 14.40 -6.49 -0.28
N GLU A 96 14.48 -5.40 0.46
CA GLU A 96 15.74 -4.84 0.96
C GLU A 96 15.69 -4.93 2.49
N ASP A 97 16.66 -5.64 3.07
CA ASP A 97 16.87 -5.62 4.51
C ASP A 97 17.61 -4.33 4.86
N VAL A 98 16.93 -3.42 5.56
CA VAL A 98 17.58 -2.26 6.14
C VAL A 98 18.24 -2.74 7.43
N LEU A 99 19.49 -3.21 7.32
CA LEU A 99 20.33 -3.42 8.49
C LEU A 99 20.53 -2.06 9.17
N ALA A 100 20.14 -1.97 10.44
CA ALA A 100 20.37 -0.83 11.30
C ALA A 100 21.86 -0.68 11.64
#